data_AF-A0A623GX64-F1
#
_entry.id   AF-A0A623GX64-F1
#
_cell.length_a   1.000
_cell.length_b   1.000
_cell.length_c   1.000
_cell.angle_alpha   90.00
_cell.angle_beta   90.00
_cell.angle_gamma   90.00
#
_symmetry.space_group_name_H-M   'P 1'
#
loop_
_entity.id
_entity.type
_entity.pdbx_description
1 polymer ?
#
loop_
_entity_poly.entity_id
_entity_poly.type
_entity_poly.pdbx_seq_one_letter_code
_entity_poly.pdbx_strand_id
1 'polypeptide(L)'
;MRTFEAPGDPVTAEKRRAFCDAFEAINGTHGVNLTRHNYPALHGTLQTVATQCTDNLDDALLLPAFDQAVSINRAQDDHSHGLGTLELKFRYYVDLNKHYVYFYDLINSRRFAMHRWTFLQKGTMGINRKDIDKLFTGRTVIS
;
A
#
# COMPACT_ATOMS: atom_id res chain seq x y z
N MET A 1 4.80 -17.99 20.02
CA MET A 1 4.25 -16.61 20.00
C MET A 1 4.99 -15.85 18.92
N ARG A 2 4.30 -15.24 17.95
CA ARG A 2 4.95 -14.39 16.95
C ARG A 2 5.29 -13.06 17.64
N THR A 3 6.58 -12.78 17.82
CA THR A 3 7.08 -11.49 18.27
C THR A 3 7.05 -10.56 17.05
N PHE A 4 6.01 -9.73 16.96
CA PHE A 4 6.09 -8.51 16.15
C PHE A 4 7.16 -7.63 16.80
N GLU A 5 8.10 -7.10 16.03
CA GLU A 5 9.18 -6.26 16.57
C GLU A 5 8.59 -5.13 17.42
N ALA A 6 9.29 -4.85 18.54
CA ALA A 6 8.99 -3.73 19.42
C ALA A 6 8.93 -2.42 18.61
N PRO A 7 8.18 -1.39 19.07
CA PRO A 7 8.13 -0.10 18.37
C PRO A 7 9.56 0.35 18.06
N GLY A 8 9.85 0.46 16.76
CA GLY A 8 11.20 0.72 16.27
C GLY A 8 11.78 2.01 16.84
N ASP A 9 13.10 2.15 16.73
CA ASP A 9 13.82 3.34 17.16
C ASP A 9 13.09 4.64 16.76
N PRO A 10 13.14 5.68 17.61
CA PRO A 10 12.50 6.95 17.29
C PRO A 10 12.90 7.42 15.90
N VAL A 11 11.90 7.86 15.13
CA VAL A 11 12.09 8.36 13.77
C VAL A 11 13.15 9.47 13.78
N THR A 12 14.32 9.18 13.20
CA THR A 12 15.43 10.13 13.13
C THR A 12 15.15 11.21 12.09
N ALA A 13 15.77 12.38 12.25
CA ALA A 13 15.66 13.47 11.27
C ALA A 13 16.11 13.03 9.86
N GLU A 14 17.09 12.13 9.77
CA GLU A 14 17.54 11.55 8.51
C GLU A 14 16.46 10.69 7.83
N LYS A 15 15.77 9.82 8.58
CA LYS A 15 14.65 9.02 8.01
C LYS A 15 13.53 9.92 7.49
N ARG A 16 13.20 10.98 8.23
CA ARG A 16 12.20 11.98 7.79
C ARG A 16 12.63 12.65 6.48
N ARG A 17 13.88 13.11 6.42
CA ARG A 17 14.44 13.75 5.24
C ARG A 17 14.45 12.82 4.04
N ALA A 18 14.96 11.59 4.20
CA ALA A 18 15.01 10.59 3.14
C ALA A 18 13.62 10.26 2.57
N PHE A 19 12.60 10.15 3.42
CA PHE A 19 11.23 9.94 2.96
C PHE A 19 10.71 11.14 2.16
N CYS A 20 10.87 12.36 2.67
CA CYS A 20 10.42 13.58 1.99
C CYS A 20 11.17 13.83 0.68
N ASP A 21 12.47 13.52 0.62
CA ASP A 21 13.28 13.63 -0.60
C ASP A 21 12.81 12.63 -1.69
N ALA A 22 12.22 11.49 -1.28
CA ALA A 22 11.66 10.49 -2.18
C ALA A 22 10.16 10.70 -2.48
N PHE A 23 9.51 11.69 -1.87
CA PHE A 23 8.08 11.94 -2.02
C PHE A 23 7.78 12.47 -3.43
N GLU A 24 6.99 11.69 -4.17
CA GLU A 24 6.60 11.95 -5.55
C GLU A 24 5.17 12.50 -5.63
N ALA A 25 4.91 13.28 -6.67
CA ALA A 25 3.56 13.66 -7.10
C ALA A 25 3.39 13.34 -8.58
N ILE A 26 2.36 12.57 -8.93
CA ILE A 26 2.04 12.22 -10.32
C ILE A 26 0.54 12.18 -10.56
N ASN A 27 0.06 12.89 -11.59
CA ASN A 27 -1.36 12.93 -11.99
C ASN A 27 -2.34 13.15 -10.82
N GLY A 28 -1.94 13.96 -9.83
CA GLY A 28 -2.76 14.25 -8.63
C GLY A 28 -2.69 13.19 -7.52
N THR A 29 -1.87 12.15 -7.66
CA THR A 29 -1.54 11.19 -6.61
C THR A 29 -0.18 11.50 -6.02
N HIS A 30 -0.08 11.41 -4.69
CA HIS A 30 1.14 11.64 -3.95
C HIS A 30 1.59 10.35 -3.26
N GLY A 31 2.85 10.29 -2.83
CA GLY A 31 3.38 9.16 -2.07
C GLY A 31 4.83 8.86 -2.40
N VAL A 32 5.24 7.60 -2.25
CA VAL A 32 6.61 7.16 -2.56
C VAL A 32 6.57 5.91 -3.41
N ASN A 33 7.63 5.70 -4.19
CA ASN A 33 7.73 4.61 -5.16
C ASN A 33 6.60 4.60 -6.19
N LEU A 34 6.14 5.78 -6.63
CA LEU A 34 4.99 5.91 -7.52
C LEU A 34 5.31 5.49 -8.95
N THR A 35 6.52 5.79 -9.41
CA THR A 35 6.95 5.44 -10.78
C THR A 35 8.26 4.67 -10.84
N ARG A 36 9.09 4.80 -9.81
CA ARG A 36 10.40 4.17 -9.67
C ARG A 36 10.61 3.84 -8.21
N HIS A 37 11.41 2.82 -7.90
CA HIS A 37 11.73 2.46 -6.52
C HIS A 37 12.81 3.39 -5.95
N ASN A 38 12.44 4.64 -5.66
CA ASN A 38 13.36 5.69 -5.19
C ASN A 38 13.48 5.76 -3.66
N TYR A 39 12.56 5.11 -2.93
CA TYR A 39 12.62 4.92 -1.49
C TYR A 39 12.80 3.43 -1.17
N PRO A 40 14.04 2.93 -1.08
CA PRO A 40 14.34 1.50 -0.90
C PRO A 40 13.98 0.97 0.49
N ALA A 41 13.70 1.85 1.46
CA ALA A 41 13.28 1.45 2.79
C ALA A 41 11.85 0.88 2.84
N LEU A 42 11.06 1.06 1.77
CA LEU A 42 9.79 0.36 1.56
C LEU A 42 9.93 -0.58 0.38
N HIS A 43 9.40 -1.79 0.50
CA HIS A 43 9.39 -2.76 -0.58
C HIS A 43 8.48 -2.33 -1.74
N GLY A 44 7.33 -1.70 -1.43
CA GLY A 44 6.28 -1.43 -2.40
C GLY A 44 5.93 0.05 -2.57
N THR A 45 4.72 0.30 -3.07
CA THR A 45 4.23 1.64 -3.44
C THR A 45 3.24 2.19 -2.43
N LEU A 46 3.50 3.39 -1.92
CA LEU A 46 2.57 4.15 -1.09
C LEU A 46 1.87 5.19 -1.95
N GLN A 47 0.53 5.19 -1.93
CA GLN A 47 -0.29 6.23 -2.54
C GLN A 47 -1.14 6.93 -1.46
N THR A 48 -1.17 8.25 -1.47
CA THR A 48 -1.90 9.07 -0.51
C THR A 48 -2.52 10.31 -1.18
N VAL A 49 -3.54 10.87 -0.54
CA VAL A 49 -4.10 12.19 -0.85
C VAL A 49 -3.32 13.33 -0.20
N ALA A 50 -2.48 13.03 0.80
CA ALA A 50 -1.64 14.00 1.46
C ALA A 50 -0.75 14.72 0.43
N THR A 51 -0.85 16.04 0.37
CA THR A 51 -0.04 16.85 -0.55
C THR A 51 1.33 17.17 0.04
N GLN A 52 1.46 17.11 1.36
CA GLN A 52 2.73 17.31 2.06
C GLN A 52 3.28 15.98 2.54
N CYS A 53 4.60 15.78 2.41
CA CYS A 53 5.25 14.54 2.85
C CYS A 53 5.09 14.29 4.36
N THR A 54 4.84 15.34 5.15
CA THR A 54 4.73 15.28 6.61
C THR A 54 3.38 14.77 7.13
N ASP A 55 2.30 14.86 6.34
CA ASP A 55 0.94 14.62 6.85
C ASP A 55 0.71 13.15 7.26
N ASN A 56 1.39 12.22 6.59
CA ASN A 56 1.29 10.78 6.85
C ASN A 56 2.67 10.16 7.17
N LEU A 57 3.67 10.98 7.47
CA LEU A 57 5.07 10.56 7.58
C LEU A 57 5.27 9.51 8.68
N ASP A 58 4.74 9.77 9.87
CA ASP A 58 4.96 8.88 11.01
C ASP A 58 4.35 7.50 10.76
N ASP A 59 3.20 7.41 10.07
CA ASP A 59 2.60 6.12 9.69
C ASP A 59 3.38 5.44 8.57
N ALA A 60 3.82 6.21 7.58
CA ALA A 60 4.59 5.68 6.46
C ALA A 60 5.89 5.01 6.93
N LEU A 61 6.47 5.51 8.02
CA LEU A 61 7.67 4.95 8.64
C LEU A 61 7.42 3.67 9.46
N LEU A 62 6.16 3.30 9.69
CA LEU A 62 5.77 2.00 10.29
C LEU A 62 5.53 0.92 9.22
N LEU A 63 5.39 1.29 7.95
CA LEU A 63 5.15 0.34 6.85
C LEU A 63 6.24 -0.73 6.64
N PRO A 64 7.52 -0.54 7.03
CA PRO A 64 8.49 -1.64 7.00
C PRO A 64 8.07 -2.84 7.88
N ALA A 65 7.31 -2.62 8.95
CA ALA A 65 6.76 -3.71 9.76
C ALA A 65 5.70 -4.51 9.00
N PHE A 66 4.91 -3.84 8.15
CA PHE A 66 4.00 -4.52 7.23
C PHE A 66 4.78 -5.33 6.19
N ASP A 67 5.85 -4.77 5.60
CA ASP A 67 6.72 -5.49 4.68
C ASP A 67 7.29 -6.77 5.30
N GLN A 68 7.77 -6.67 6.54
CA GLN A 68 8.26 -7.82 7.30
C GLN A 68 7.17 -8.87 7.52
N ALA A 69 5.96 -8.45 7.90
CA ALA A 69 4.83 -9.36 8.08
C ALA A 69 4.44 -10.09 6.79
N VAL A 70 4.43 -9.39 5.64
CA VAL A 70 4.17 -10.01 4.33
C VAL A 70 5.32 -10.96 3.95
N SER A 71 6.57 -10.57 4.14
CA SER A 71 7.74 -11.40 3.84
C SER A 71 7.74 -12.70 4.66
N ILE A 72 7.47 -12.61 5.97
CA ILE A 72 7.36 -13.80 6.84
C ILE A 72 6.20 -14.68 6.38
N ASN A 73 5.04 -14.09 6.02
CA ASN A 73 3.90 -14.85 5.55
C ASN A 73 4.18 -15.58 4.23
N ARG A 74 4.87 -14.94 3.27
CA ARG A 74 5.25 -15.53 1.98
C ARG A 74 6.36 -16.59 2.11
N ALA A 75 7.23 -16.47 3.12
CA ALA A 75 8.30 -17.44 3.39
C ALA A 75 7.82 -18.71 4.13
N GLN A 76 6.59 -18.71 4.68
CA GLN A 76 5.98 -19.92 5.25
C GLN A 76 5.48 -20.83 4.12
N ASP A 77 6.39 -21.64 3.58
CA ASP A 77 6.13 -22.66 2.55
C ASP A 77 5.41 -23.88 3.16
N ASP A 78 4.16 -24.11 2.72
CA ASP A 78 3.55 -25.39 2.31
C ASP A 78 3.91 -26.74 2.99
N HIS A 79 4.34 -26.80 4.25
CA HIS A 79 4.54 -28.07 4.96
C HIS A 79 3.23 -28.84 5.27
N SER A 80 2.08 -28.33 4.84
CA SER A 80 0.77 -28.95 5.00
C SER A 80 0.13 -29.15 3.62
N HIS A 81 0.50 -30.25 2.96
CA HIS A 81 -0.02 -30.69 1.67
C HIS A 81 -1.54 -30.52 1.52
N GLY A 82 -1.93 -29.66 0.57
CA GLY A 82 -3.25 -29.62 -0.04
C GLY A 82 -3.16 -28.74 -1.28
N LEU A 83 -3.91 -29.08 -2.33
CA LEU A 83 -4.00 -28.33 -3.61
C LEU A 83 -4.62 -26.90 -3.45
N GLY A 84 -4.46 -26.27 -2.30
CA GLY A 84 -4.91 -24.93 -1.98
C GLY A 84 -3.84 -23.93 -2.37
N THR A 85 -4.08 -23.21 -3.46
CA THR A 85 -3.33 -22.03 -3.91
C THR A 85 -2.75 -21.22 -2.76
N LEU A 86 -1.46 -20.87 -2.82
CA LEU A 86 -0.79 -19.82 -2.03
C LEU A 86 -1.75 -18.65 -1.77
N GLU A 87 -2.43 -18.65 -0.62
CA GLU A 87 -3.29 -17.54 -0.24
C GLU A 87 -2.35 -16.38 0.08
N LEU A 88 -2.15 -15.48 -0.90
CA LEU A 88 -1.48 -14.20 -0.71
C LEU A 88 -2.35 -13.34 0.21
N LYS A 89 -2.29 -13.60 1.53
CA LYS A 89 -3.17 -13.03 2.56
C LYS A 89 -2.96 -11.53 2.75
N PHE A 90 -1.79 -11.01 2.41
CA PHE A 90 -1.45 -9.60 2.59
C PHE A 90 -0.89 -9.03 1.28
N ARG A 91 -1.71 -8.23 0.58
CA ARG A 91 -1.34 -7.56 -0.67
C ARG A 91 -1.24 -6.05 -0.53
N TYR A 92 -2.11 -5.47 0.30
CA TYR A 92 -2.15 -4.05 0.54
C TYR A 92 -2.61 -3.75 1.97
N TYR A 93 -2.17 -2.61 2.49
CA TYR A 93 -2.68 -1.99 3.70
C TYR A 93 -3.40 -0.70 3.31
N VAL A 94 -4.58 -0.45 3.87
CA VAL A 94 -5.39 0.73 3.55
C VAL A 94 -5.78 1.40 4.86
N ASP A 95 -5.43 2.68 5.01
CA ASP A 95 -5.95 3.54 6.08
C ASP A 95 -7.00 4.47 5.49
N LEU A 96 -8.24 4.28 5.94
CA LEU A 96 -9.39 5.05 5.48
C LEU A 96 -9.53 6.40 6.16
N ASN A 97 -8.99 6.55 7.36
CA ASN A 97 -9.05 7.81 8.10
C ASN A 97 -8.00 8.78 7.56
N LYS A 98 -6.81 8.26 7.25
CA LYS A 98 -5.66 9.02 6.71
C LYS A 98 -5.56 8.96 5.19
N HIS A 99 -6.50 8.27 4.53
CA HIS A 99 -6.66 8.20 3.08
C HIS A 99 -5.37 7.84 2.33
N TYR A 100 -4.73 6.74 2.75
CA TYR A 100 -3.59 6.17 2.02
C TYR A 100 -3.69 4.66 1.87
N VAL A 101 -2.99 4.15 0.86
CA VAL A 101 -2.88 2.73 0.54
C VAL A 101 -1.42 2.44 0.31
N TYR A 102 -0.96 1.37 0.94
CA TYR A 102 0.35 0.82 0.73
C TYR A 102 0.21 -0.54 0.07
N PHE A 103 0.73 -0.67 -1.15
CA PHE A 103 0.84 -1.94 -1.85
C PHE A 103 2.17 -2.55 -1.48
N TYR A 104 2.19 -3.84 -1.12
CA TYR A 104 3.46 -4.53 -0.93
C TYR A 104 4.26 -4.59 -2.23
N ASP A 105 3.61 -4.81 -3.37
CA ASP A 105 4.29 -4.83 -4.67
C ASP A 105 4.43 -3.41 -5.26
N LEU A 106 5.43 -3.20 -6.12
CA LEU A 106 5.61 -1.93 -6.83
C LEU A 106 4.50 -1.76 -7.88
N ILE A 107 3.70 -0.70 -7.72
CA ILE A 107 2.61 -0.34 -8.62
C ILE A 107 2.98 0.94 -9.37
N ASN A 108 2.99 0.87 -10.70
CA ASN A 108 3.21 2.07 -11.51
C ASN A 108 1.99 2.98 -11.48
N SER A 109 2.08 4.11 -10.76
CA SER A 109 1.01 5.09 -10.59
C SER A 109 0.62 5.84 -11.86
N ARG A 110 1.37 5.70 -12.97
CA ARG A 110 0.89 6.13 -14.29
C ARG A 110 -0.19 5.21 -14.85
N ARG A 111 -0.18 3.94 -14.44
CA ARG A 111 -1.13 2.91 -14.89
C ARG A 111 -2.27 2.72 -13.91
N PHE A 112 -1.99 2.83 -12.61
CA PHE A 112 -3.00 2.66 -11.57
C PHE A 112 -2.76 3.61 -10.39
N ALA A 113 -3.73 4.46 -10.12
CA ALA A 113 -3.72 5.33 -8.96
C ALA A 113 -5.10 5.40 -8.31
N MET A 114 -5.12 5.39 -6.97
CA MET A 114 -6.35 5.43 -6.19
C MET A 114 -6.86 6.88 -6.10
N HIS A 115 -7.82 7.24 -6.95
CA HIS A 115 -8.28 8.63 -7.09
C HIS A 115 -9.55 8.99 -6.30
N ARG A 116 -10.15 8.07 -5.54
CA ARG A 116 -11.37 8.33 -4.76
C ARG A 116 -11.39 7.49 -3.49
N TRP A 117 -11.33 8.17 -2.34
CA TRP A 117 -11.30 7.52 -1.01
C TRP A 117 -12.67 7.47 -0.32
N THR A 118 -13.66 8.18 -0.89
CA THR A 118 -15.01 8.32 -0.35
C THR A 118 -15.89 7.08 -0.47
N PHE A 119 -15.48 6.06 -1.24
CA PHE A 119 -16.27 4.84 -1.46
C PHE A 119 -16.45 3.97 -0.20
N LEU A 120 -15.76 4.28 0.90
CA LEU A 120 -15.80 3.50 2.15
C LEU A 120 -16.40 4.25 3.36
N GLN A 121 -16.83 5.51 3.20
CA GLN A 121 -17.29 6.35 4.31
C GLN A 121 -18.65 5.95 4.93
N LYS A 122 -19.44 5.08 4.29
CA LYS A 122 -20.80 4.76 4.76
C LYS A 122 -20.94 3.44 5.53
N GLY A 123 -19.84 2.74 5.86
CA GLY A 123 -19.89 1.42 6.52
C GLY A 123 -20.62 0.33 5.70
N THR A 124 -21.09 0.69 4.52
CA THR A 124 -21.58 -0.17 3.46
C THR A 124 -20.47 -0.18 2.42
N MET A 125 -20.10 -1.35 1.92
CA MET A 125 -19.30 -1.43 0.69
C MET A 125 -20.09 -0.61 -0.33
N GLY A 126 -19.66 0.60 -0.68
CA GLY A 126 -20.31 1.50 -1.63
C GLY A 126 -20.26 0.98 -3.07
N ILE A 127 -20.33 -0.34 -3.21
CA ILE A 127 -20.30 -1.12 -4.41
C ILE A 127 -21.71 -1.06 -4.99
N ASN A 128 -21.91 -0.13 -5.93
CA ASN A 128 -23.07 -0.20 -6.79
C ASN A 128 -22.78 -1.22 -7.90
N ARG A 129 -23.68 -2.16 -8.13
CA ARG A 129 -23.58 -3.13 -9.24
C ARG A 129 -23.32 -2.44 -10.59
N LYS A 130 -23.89 -1.25 -10.81
CA LYS A 130 -23.65 -0.45 -12.02
C LYS A 130 -22.21 0.05 -12.16
N ASP A 131 -21.49 0.25 -11.07
CA ASP A 131 -20.09 0.67 -11.08
C ASP A 131 -19.17 -0.53 -11.35
N ILE A 132 -19.54 -1.74 -10.88
CA ILE A 132 -18.87 -3.01 -11.24
C ILE A 132 -19.10 -3.33 -12.72
N ASP A 133 -20.34 -3.22 -13.21
CA ASP A 133 -20.66 -3.53 -14.61
C ASP A 133 -19.89 -2.60 -15.57
N LYS A 134 -19.58 -1.37 -15.15
CA LYS A 134 -18.70 -0.45 -15.88
C LYS A 134 -17.22 -0.82 -15.85
N LEU A 135 -16.73 -1.38 -14.74
CA LEU A 135 -15.36 -1.93 -14.63
C LEU A 135 -15.13 -3.10 -15.60
N PHE A 136 -16.13 -3.96 -15.79
CA PHE A 136 -16.05 -5.08 -16.74
C PHE A 136 -16.36 -4.70 -18.19
N THR A 137 -17.03 -3.58 -18.44
CA THR A 137 -17.32 -3.09 -19.80
C THR A 137 -16.28 -2.08 -20.32
N GLY A 138 -15.41 -1.56 -19.44
CA GLY A 138 -14.34 -0.61 -19.78
C GLY A 138 -12.95 -1.20 -19.63
N ARG A 139 -12.49 -1.97 -20.64
CA ARG A 139 -11.09 -2.33 -20.94
C ARG A 139 -10.17 -2.52 -19.72
N THR A 140 -10.13 -3.75 -19.20
CA THR A 140 -8.95 -4.66 -19.22
C THR A 140 -9.17 -5.74 -18.15
N VAL A 141 -9.59 -6.93 -18.59
CA VAL A 141 -9.42 -8.16 -17.80
C VAL A 141 -8.11 -8.77 -18.31
N ILE A 142 -7.03 -8.68 -17.54
CA ILE A 142 -5.81 -9.45 -17.85
C ILE A 142 -6.03 -10.83 -17.24
N SER A 143 -6.15 -11.81 -18.14
CA SER A 143 -6.00 -13.25 -17.86
C SER A 143 -4.56 -13.59 -17.48
#